data_AF-M4AU86-F1
#
_entry.id   AF-M4AU86-F1
#
_cell.length_a   1.000
_cell.length_b   1.000
_cell.length_c   1.000
_cell.angle_alpha   90.00
_cell.angle_beta   90.00
_cell.angle_gamma   90.00
#
_symmetry.space_group_name_H-M   'P 1'
#
loop_
_entity.id
_entity.type
_entity.pdbx_description
1 polymer ?
#
loop_
_entity_poly.entity_id
_entity_poly.type
_entity_poly.pdbx_seq_one_letter_code
_entity_poly.pdbx_strand_id
1 'polypeptide(L)'
;MSSLLSQNKDEPFIRKSLSDSCPASSAANTRSLRHERPSRLGSSSSSDVSNDTSTNHAESYFLQRESRLSAKKKAEEEKMNSDYKKMYEKALATNQRLKSRLETSKQDLATVQNQLQTVQKGKPDDCTSKMLEAEKKESWSLKKRISDMEEQLKVKAELKLENQRLKDENGALIRVITKLSK
;
A
#
# COMPACT_ATOMS: atom_id res chain seq x y z
N MET A 1 25.59 20.68 23.14
CA MET A 1 26.55 20.16 22.13
C MET A 1 25.85 19.06 21.36
N SER A 2 25.41 19.38 20.14
CA SER A 2 24.71 18.44 19.27
C SER A 2 25.55 18.31 18.00
N SER A 3 26.10 17.12 17.75
CA SER A 3 26.80 16.84 16.50
C SER A 3 25.91 16.00 15.59
N LEU A 4 25.74 16.54 14.39
CA LEU A 4 25.16 15.91 13.22
C LEU A 4 26.19 14.92 12.66
N LEU A 5 25.78 13.70 12.33
CA LEU A 5 26.52 12.88 11.37
C LEU A 5 25.56 12.33 10.33
N SER A 6 25.81 12.81 9.12
CA SER A 6 25.19 12.47 7.86
C SER A 6 25.78 11.15 7.34
N GLN A 7 24.94 10.20 6.92
CA GLN A 7 25.35 9.22 5.93
C GLN A 7 24.26 9.04 4.87
N ASN A 8 24.77 9.05 3.64
CA ASN A 8 24.07 9.11 2.39
C ASN A 8 23.61 7.71 1.94
N LYS A 9 22.64 7.76 1.01
CA LYS A 9 22.55 6.99 -0.23
C LYS A 9 21.71 5.70 -0.29
N ASP A 10 20.78 5.80 -1.24
CA ASP A 10 20.30 4.82 -2.22
C ASP A 10 19.09 3.93 -1.84
N GLU A 11 17.93 4.53 -2.07
CA GLU A 11 16.61 3.94 -2.26
C GLU A 11 16.43 3.51 -3.73
N PRO A 12 15.91 2.31 -4.05
CA PRO A 12 15.30 2.05 -5.35
C PRO A 12 13.77 2.19 -5.27
N PHE A 13 13.28 3.29 -5.82
CA PHE A 13 11.86 3.58 -6.06
C PHE A 13 11.30 2.59 -7.10
N ILE A 14 10.50 1.59 -6.69
CA ILE A 14 9.74 0.74 -7.62
C ILE A 14 8.48 1.50 -8.05
N ARG A 15 8.56 2.18 -9.20
CA ARG A 15 7.43 2.84 -9.87
C ARG A 15 6.83 1.86 -10.89
N LYS A 16 5.66 1.27 -10.60
CA LYS A 16 4.88 0.51 -11.59
C LYS A 16 4.06 1.49 -12.44
N SER A 17 4.50 1.75 -13.67
CA SER A 17 3.73 2.48 -14.69
C SER A 17 2.97 1.49 -15.57
N LEU A 18 1.67 1.72 -15.72
CA LEU A 18 0.77 1.07 -16.67
C LEU A 18 1.13 1.53 -18.09
N SER A 19 1.24 0.60 -19.03
CA SER A 19 1.45 0.87 -20.45
C SER A 19 0.16 0.62 -21.23
N ASP A 20 -0.53 1.71 -21.60
CA ASP A 20 -1.46 1.75 -22.73
C ASP A 20 -0.67 2.11 -23.99
N SER A 21 -0.84 1.33 -25.06
CA SER A 21 -0.15 1.56 -26.34
C SER A 21 -1.17 1.74 -27.46
N CYS A 22 -1.21 2.94 -28.04
CA CYS A 22 -1.70 3.21 -29.39
C CYS A 22 -0.54 3.83 -30.18
N PRO A 23 -0.32 3.47 -31.45
CA PRO A 23 0.50 4.29 -32.34
C PRO A 23 -0.35 4.90 -33.47
N ALA A 24 -0.09 6.17 -33.75
CA ALA A 24 -0.53 6.85 -34.96
C ALA A 24 0.68 7.28 -35.81
N SER A 25 0.55 7.03 -37.12
CA SER A 25 1.04 7.80 -38.28
C SER A 25 2.53 7.74 -38.70
N SER A 26 2.79 7.22 -39.91
CA SER A 26 3.05 8.03 -41.14
C SER A 26 3.94 7.29 -42.15
N ALA A 27 3.54 7.27 -43.42
CA ALA A 27 4.46 7.15 -44.55
C ALA A 27 3.80 7.71 -45.82
N ALA A 28 4.43 8.72 -46.39
CA ALA A 28 4.08 9.33 -47.66
C ALA A 28 4.55 8.47 -48.84
N ASN A 29 3.80 8.45 -49.95
CA ASN A 29 4.43 8.33 -51.27
C ASN A 29 3.61 9.01 -52.37
N THR A 30 4.34 9.58 -53.32
CA THR A 30 3.90 10.54 -54.35
C THR A 30 3.59 9.88 -55.72
N ARG A 31 2.81 10.63 -56.54
CA ARG A 31 2.72 10.67 -58.04
C ARG A 31 1.51 10.00 -58.74
N SER A 32 0.60 10.89 -59.17
CA SER A 32 0.12 11.16 -60.55
C SER A 32 -0.30 10.01 -61.48
N LEU A 33 -1.59 9.95 -61.86
CA LEU A 33 -2.03 9.80 -63.27
C LEU A 33 -3.54 10.12 -63.48
N ARG A 34 -3.80 11.19 -64.24
CA ARG A 34 -4.88 11.45 -65.23
C ARG A 34 -6.38 11.24 -64.89
N HIS A 35 -7.10 12.33 -65.15
CA HIS A 35 -8.51 12.52 -65.55
C HIS A 35 -9.38 11.28 -65.84
N GLU A 36 -10.60 11.29 -65.31
CA GLU A 36 -11.84 11.09 -66.07
C GLU A 36 -12.99 11.83 -65.35
N ARG A 37 -13.78 12.60 -66.10
CA ARG A 37 -14.92 13.40 -65.61
C ARG A 37 -16.15 12.48 -65.45
N PRO A 38 -16.87 12.47 -64.31
CA PRO A 38 -18.21 11.90 -64.30
C PRO A 38 -19.22 12.92 -64.85
N SER A 39 -19.74 12.59 -66.01
CA SER A 39 -20.76 13.27 -66.79
C SER A 39 -22.00 13.61 -65.97
N ARG A 40 -22.42 14.88 -66.04
CA ARG A 40 -23.77 15.34 -65.71
C ARG A 40 -24.64 15.21 -66.95
N LEU A 41 -25.55 14.24 -66.95
CA LEU A 41 -26.80 14.17 -67.73
C LEU A 41 -27.77 13.42 -66.80
N GLY A 42 -29.03 13.78 -66.60
CA GLY A 42 -29.99 14.44 -67.47
C GLY A 42 -31.21 13.52 -67.54
N SER A 43 -32.29 13.91 -66.83
CA SER A 43 -33.70 13.47 -66.82
C SER A 43 -34.14 12.25 -67.64
N SER A 44 -35.01 11.38 -67.08
CA SER A 44 -36.46 11.65 -67.04
C SER A 44 -37.30 10.40 -66.69
N SER A 45 -38.33 10.62 -65.85
CA SER A 45 -39.65 9.98 -65.82
C SER A 45 -39.82 8.51 -65.38
N SER A 46 -40.47 8.33 -64.23
CA SER A 46 -41.51 7.31 -64.06
C SER A 46 -42.56 7.84 -63.09
N SER A 47 -43.82 7.66 -63.47
CA SER A 47 -45.01 8.36 -63.01
C SER A 47 -45.60 7.89 -61.67
N ASP A 48 -46.55 8.71 -61.20
CA ASP A 48 -47.67 8.40 -60.30
C ASP A 48 -47.42 8.39 -58.79
N VAL A 49 -47.31 9.60 -58.23
CA VAL A 49 -48.10 9.95 -57.03
C VAL A 49 -48.71 11.34 -57.22
N SER A 50 -50.02 11.38 -57.44
CA SER A 50 -50.83 12.58 -57.30
C SER A 50 -50.64 13.16 -55.90
N ASN A 51 -50.09 14.37 -55.82
CA ASN A 51 -50.40 15.30 -54.74
C ASN A 51 -50.35 16.72 -55.31
N ASP A 52 -51.54 17.29 -55.42
CA ASP A 52 -51.82 18.68 -55.71
C ASP A 52 -51.25 19.56 -54.60
N THR A 53 -50.11 20.21 -54.80
CA THR A 53 -49.74 21.40 -54.04
C THR A 53 -48.72 22.24 -54.81
N SER A 54 -49.16 23.38 -55.34
CA SER A 54 -48.31 24.48 -55.77
C SER A 54 -47.63 25.13 -54.55
N THR A 55 -46.70 24.43 -53.90
CA THR A 55 -45.91 24.99 -52.80
C THR A 55 -44.78 25.82 -53.39
N ASN A 56 -44.75 27.12 -53.08
CA ASN A 56 -43.79 28.08 -53.61
C ASN A 56 -42.34 27.62 -53.34
N HIS A 57 -41.45 27.68 -54.33
CA HIS A 57 -40.03 27.27 -54.20
C HIS A 57 -39.32 27.91 -52.98
N ALA A 58 -39.71 29.15 -52.65
CA ALA A 58 -39.24 29.85 -51.46
C ALA A 58 -39.61 29.11 -50.15
N GLU A 59 -40.84 28.60 -50.01
CA GLU A 59 -41.29 27.87 -48.81
C GLU A 59 -40.52 26.57 -48.61
N SER A 60 -40.21 25.83 -49.67
CA SER A 60 -39.41 24.61 -49.59
C SER A 60 -38.01 24.90 -49.01
N TYR A 61 -37.38 26.01 -49.42
CA TYR A 61 -36.09 26.43 -48.90
C TYR A 61 -36.17 26.86 -47.41
N PHE A 62 -37.26 27.51 -47.01
CA PHE A 62 -37.52 27.85 -45.61
C PHE A 62 -37.71 26.60 -44.75
N LEU A 63 -38.54 25.64 -45.17
CA LEU A 63 -38.73 24.36 -44.46
C LEU A 63 -37.42 23.56 -44.33
N GLN A 64 -36.59 23.55 -45.37
CA GLN A 64 -35.30 22.85 -45.33
C GLN A 64 -34.33 23.53 -44.34
N ARG A 65 -34.29 24.87 -44.34
CA ARG A 65 -33.49 25.64 -43.37
C ARG A 65 -33.97 25.39 -41.94
N GLU A 66 -35.28 25.42 -41.71
CA GLU A 66 -35.87 25.18 -40.40
C GLU A 66 -35.57 23.77 -39.90
N SER A 67 -35.73 22.76 -40.76
CA SER A 67 -35.38 21.36 -40.47
C SER A 67 -33.91 21.21 -40.05
N ARG A 68 -32.99 21.92 -40.72
CA ARG A 68 -31.56 21.89 -40.37
C ARG A 68 -31.27 22.57 -39.02
N LEU A 69 -31.97 23.66 -38.70
CA LEU A 69 -31.84 24.33 -37.40
C LEU A 69 -32.40 23.46 -36.27
N SER A 70 -33.55 22.84 -36.47
CA SER A 70 -34.17 21.89 -35.54
C SER A 70 -33.29 20.65 -35.32
N ALA A 71 -32.72 20.09 -36.39
CA ALA A 71 -31.77 18.98 -36.28
C ALA A 71 -30.51 19.36 -35.49
N LYS A 72 -29.98 20.57 -35.70
CA LYS A 72 -28.83 21.08 -34.94
C LYS A 72 -29.16 21.23 -33.46
N LYS A 73 -30.31 21.81 -33.13
CA LYS A 73 -30.79 21.95 -31.74
C LYS A 73 -30.97 20.58 -31.07
N LYS A 74 -31.57 19.62 -31.78
CA LYS A 74 -31.74 18.25 -31.29
C LYS A 74 -30.41 17.55 -31.03
N ALA A 75 -29.43 17.69 -31.92
CA ALA A 75 -28.10 17.11 -31.74
C ALA A 75 -27.36 17.71 -30.53
N GLU A 76 -27.51 19.02 -30.29
CA GLU A 76 -26.95 19.70 -29.13
C GLU A 76 -27.61 19.24 -27.83
N GLU A 77 -28.93 19.07 -27.83
CA GLU A 77 -29.70 18.56 -26.69
C GLU A 77 -29.36 17.09 -26.39
N GLU A 78 -29.24 16.23 -27.41
CA GLU A 78 -28.79 14.84 -27.27
C GLU A 78 -27.36 14.76 -26.70
N LYS A 79 -26.46 15.64 -27.15
CA LYS A 79 -25.10 15.72 -26.61
C LYS A 79 -25.12 16.11 -25.13
N MET A 80 -25.89 17.14 -24.77
CA MET A 80 -26.04 17.58 -23.38
C MET A 80 -26.62 16.47 -22.50
N ASN A 81 -27.65 15.77 -22.98
CA ASN A 81 -28.25 14.63 -22.28
C ASN A 81 -27.24 13.49 -22.08
N SER A 82 -26.45 13.16 -23.12
CA SER A 82 -25.37 12.18 -23.03
C SER A 82 -24.31 12.58 -22.00
N ASP A 83 -23.92 13.85 -21.97
CA ASP A 83 -22.93 14.38 -21.03
C ASP A 83 -23.46 14.32 -19.58
N TYR A 84 -24.72 14.69 -19.32
CA TYR A 84 -25.36 14.53 -18.01
C TYR A 84 -25.43 13.07 -17.56
N LYS A 85 -25.85 12.16 -18.46
CA LYS A 85 -25.93 10.74 -18.16
C LYS A 85 -24.57 10.17 -17.73
N LYS A 86 -23.49 10.50 -18.46
CA LYS A 86 -22.13 10.08 -18.12
C LYS A 86 -21.67 10.62 -16.76
N MET A 87 -22.00 11.87 -16.43
CA MET A 87 -21.65 12.47 -15.14
C MET A 87 -22.41 11.79 -13.99
N TYR A 88 -23.69 11.46 -14.20
CA TYR A 88 -24.49 10.72 -13.23
C TYR A 88 -23.93 9.31 -12.99
N GLU A 89 -23.61 8.57 -14.06
CA GLU A 89 -23.01 7.23 -13.95
C GLU A 89 -21.67 7.27 -13.20
N LYS A 90 -20.81 8.26 -13.49
CA LYS A 90 -19.54 8.47 -12.75
C LYS A 90 -19.78 8.77 -11.28
N ALA A 91 -20.75 9.62 -10.96
CA ALA A 91 -21.11 9.93 -9.57
C ALA A 91 -21.64 8.69 -8.84
N LEU A 92 -22.44 7.86 -9.50
CA LEU A 92 -22.99 6.62 -8.95
C LEU A 92 -21.90 5.59 -8.70
N ALA A 93 -20.98 5.39 -9.65
CA ALA A 93 -19.84 4.49 -9.50
C ALA A 93 -18.91 4.92 -8.34
N THR A 94 -18.64 6.22 -8.22
CA THR A 94 -17.82 6.72 -7.10
C THR A 94 -18.54 6.58 -5.76
N ASN A 95 -19.86 6.81 -5.71
CA ASN A 95 -20.66 6.60 -4.49
C ASN A 95 -20.64 5.13 -4.04
N GLN A 96 -20.82 4.19 -4.98
CA GLN A 96 -20.72 2.75 -4.70
C GLN A 96 -19.34 2.39 -4.16
N ARG A 97 -18.26 2.85 -4.81
CA ARG A 97 -16.89 2.63 -4.34
C ARG A 97 -16.66 3.17 -2.93
N LEU A 98 -17.15 4.36 -2.63
CA LEU A 98 -17.02 4.98 -1.30
C LEU A 98 -17.79 4.18 -0.25
N LYS A 99 -19.00 3.69 -0.57
CA LYS A 99 -19.77 2.81 0.33
C LYS A 99 -19.02 1.52 0.64
N SER A 100 -18.46 0.85 -0.37
CA SER A 100 -17.65 -0.37 -0.15
C SER A 100 -16.40 -0.09 0.70
N ARG A 101 -15.73 1.04 0.47
CA ARG A 101 -14.56 1.44 1.28
C ARG A 101 -14.93 1.78 2.72
N LEU A 102 -16.10 2.39 2.94
CA LEU A 102 -16.61 2.66 4.28
C LEU A 102 -16.94 1.35 5.00
N GLU A 103 -17.58 0.39 4.32
CA GLU A 103 -17.96 -0.89 4.92
C GLU A 103 -16.73 -1.74 5.29
N THR A 104 -15.76 -1.82 4.39
CA THR A 104 -14.46 -2.47 4.68
C THR A 104 -13.76 -1.81 5.86
N SER A 105 -13.68 -0.47 5.89
CA SER A 105 -13.09 0.25 7.03
C SER A 105 -13.83 0.02 8.34
N LYS A 106 -15.16 -0.11 8.34
CA LYS A 106 -15.95 -0.47 9.53
C LYS A 106 -15.64 -1.89 10.00
N GLN A 107 -15.55 -2.84 9.07
CA GLN A 107 -15.19 -4.21 9.38
C GLN A 107 -13.78 -4.28 10.00
N ASP A 108 -12.81 -3.58 9.41
CA ASP A 108 -11.44 -3.50 9.95
C ASP A 108 -11.44 -2.93 11.37
N LEU A 109 -12.15 -1.82 11.59
CA LEU A 109 -12.30 -1.25 12.94
C LEU A 109 -12.92 -2.24 13.93
N ALA A 110 -13.97 -2.97 13.53
CA ALA A 110 -14.58 -3.99 14.37
C ALA A 110 -13.59 -5.13 14.70
N THR A 111 -12.77 -5.57 13.73
CA THR A 111 -11.74 -6.59 13.99
C THR A 111 -10.69 -6.11 14.97
N VAL A 112 -10.19 -4.87 14.82
CA VAL A 112 -9.22 -4.28 15.74
C VAL A 112 -9.82 -4.10 17.13
N GLN A 113 -11.06 -3.64 17.23
CA GLN A 113 -11.76 -3.52 18.52
C GLN A 113 -11.94 -4.88 19.20
N ASN A 114 -12.27 -5.94 18.44
CA ASN A 114 -12.37 -7.29 18.99
C ASN A 114 -10.99 -7.84 19.43
N GLN A 115 -9.91 -7.56 18.69
CA GLN A 115 -8.55 -7.92 19.11
C GLN A 115 -8.14 -7.15 20.37
N LEU A 116 -8.43 -5.86 20.45
CA LEU A 116 -8.16 -5.07 21.65
C LEU A 116 -8.98 -5.55 22.85
N GLN A 117 -10.26 -5.88 22.64
CA GLN A 117 -11.13 -6.42 23.68
C GLN A 117 -10.67 -7.82 24.11
N THR A 118 -10.17 -8.66 23.21
CA THR A 118 -9.61 -9.97 23.59
C THR A 118 -8.29 -9.82 24.35
N VAL A 119 -7.45 -8.83 24.03
CA VAL A 119 -6.26 -8.51 24.83
C VAL A 119 -6.64 -7.89 26.20
N GLN A 120 -7.69 -7.07 26.27
CA GLN A 120 -8.12 -6.45 27.54
C GLN A 120 -8.95 -7.37 28.45
N LYS A 121 -9.87 -8.16 27.88
CA LYS A 121 -10.75 -9.09 28.61
C LYS A 121 -10.14 -10.48 28.75
N GLY A 122 -9.21 -10.83 27.86
CA GLY A 122 -8.32 -11.96 28.07
C GLY A 122 -7.49 -11.67 29.31
N LYS A 123 -7.88 -12.30 30.43
CA LYS A 123 -6.88 -12.74 31.41
C LYS A 123 -5.70 -13.32 30.63
N PRO A 124 -4.45 -13.04 31.04
CA PRO A 124 -3.27 -13.31 30.23
C PRO A 124 -3.39 -14.72 29.68
N ASP A 125 -3.46 -14.85 28.35
CA ASP A 125 -3.64 -16.13 27.69
C ASP A 125 -2.72 -17.13 28.36
N ASP A 126 -3.21 -18.32 28.68
CA ASP A 126 -2.43 -19.36 29.33
C ASP A 126 -1.05 -19.52 28.70
N CYS A 127 -0.90 -19.26 27.40
CA CYS A 127 0.38 -19.23 26.71
C CYS A 127 1.31 -18.07 27.15
N THR A 128 0.83 -16.83 27.19
CA THR A 128 1.60 -15.66 27.66
C THR A 128 1.90 -15.72 29.16
N SER A 129 0.94 -16.19 29.95
CA SER A 129 1.11 -16.43 31.38
C SER A 129 2.12 -17.56 31.65
N LYS A 130 2.02 -18.69 30.94
CA LYS A 130 3.01 -19.79 31.03
C LYS A 130 4.41 -19.35 30.62
N MET A 131 4.53 -18.50 29.60
CA MET A 131 5.82 -17.96 29.18
C MET A 131 6.44 -17.08 30.27
N LEU A 132 5.67 -16.15 30.84
CA LEU A 132 6.12 -15.30 31.96
C LEU A 132 6.46 -16.11 33.22
N GLU A 133 5.71 -17.16 33.53
CA GLU A 133 6.00 -18.04 34.67
C GLU A 133 7.23 -18.94 34.43
N ALA A 134 7.48 -19.37 33.19
CA ALA A 134 8.70 -20.07 32.83
C ALA A 134 9.94 -19.17 32.97
N GLU A 135 9.86 -17.92 32.49
CA GLU A 135 10.93 -16.93 32.65
C GLU A 135 11.21 -16.59 34.11
N LYS A 136 10.18 -16.48 34.96
CA LYS A 136 10.35 -16.28 36.41
C LYS A 136 11.08 -17.46 37.07
N LYS A 137 10.72 -18.69 36.71
CA LYS A 137 11.38 -19.91 37.22
C LYS A 137 12.84 -19.97 36.78
N GLU A 138 13.12 -19.65 35.53
CA GLU A 138 14.48 -19.58 35.00
C GLU A 138 15.29 -18.50 35.72
N SER A 139 14.72 -17.30 35.88
CA SER A 139 15.35 -16.20 36.63
C SER A 139 15.67 -16.60 38.07
N TRP A 140 14.77 -17.29 38.76
CA TRP A 140 15.01 -17.77 40.13
C TRP A 140 16.09 -18.86 40.19
N SER A 141 16.10 -19.80 39.25
CA SER A 141 17.13 -20.84 39.14
C SER A 141 18.52 -20.23 38.90
N LEU A 142 18.61 -19.24 38.00
CA LEU A 142 19.85 -18.51 37.74
C LEU A 142 20.30 -17.71 38.97
N LYS A 143 19.40 -17.00 39.64
CA LYS A 143 19.71 -16.29 40.89
C LYS A 143 20.25 -17.23 41.97
N LYS A 144 19.59 -18.38 42.17
CA LYS A 144 20.06 -19.40 43.11
C LYS A 144 21.47 -19.89 42.74
N ARG A 145 21.72 -20.20 41.47
CA ARG A 145 23.04 -20.62 41.01
C ARG A 145 24.11 -19.56 41.20
N ILE A 146 23.77 -18.28 40.99
CA ILE A 146 24.67 -17.16 41.26
C ILE A 146 25.00 -17.12 42.76
N SER A 147 23.99 -17.17 43.63
CA SER A 147 24.21 -17.19 45.09
C SER A 147 25.07 -18.38 45.55
N ASP A 148 24.81 -19.58 45.01
CA ASP A 148 25.62 -20.77 45.31
C ASP A 148 27.08 -20.59 44.85
N MET A 149 27.30 -19.96 43.68
CA MET A 149 28.65 -19.66 43.18
C MET A 149 29.35 -18.58 44.01
N GLU A 150 28.63 -17.54 44.45
CA GLU A 150 29.14 -16.49 45.34
C GLU A 150 29.59 -17.09 46.68
N GLU A 151 28.81 -18.00 47.26
CA GLU A 151 29.18 -18.70 48.49
C GLU A 151 30.43 -19.56 48.31
N GLN A 152 30.53 -20.33 47.23
CA GLN A 152 31.73 -21.12 46.93
C GLN A 152 32.99 -20.25 46.79
N LEU A 153 32.86 -19.06 46.19
CA LEU A 153 33.98 -18.12 46.09
C LEU A 153 34.40 -17.59 47.46
N LYS A 154 33.44 -17.31 48.35
CA LYS A 154 33.71 -16.89 49.72
C LYS A 154 34.48 -17.96 50.50
N VAL A 155 34.00 -19.21 50.49
CA VAL A 155 34.68 -20.34 51.14
C VAL A 155 36.09 -20.53 50.57
N LYS A 156 36.25 -20.43 49.25
CA LYS A 156 37.57 -20.53 48.60
C LYS A 156 38.53 -19.42 49.05
N ALA A 157 38.03 -18.21 49.26
CA ALA A 157 38.84 -17.09 49.76
C ALA A 157 39.27 -17.33 51.22
N GLU A 158 38.34 -17.78 52.08
CA GLU A 158 38.62 -18.13 53.47
C GLU A 158 39.67 -19.25 53.59
N LEU A 159 39.53 -20.32 52.81
CA LEU A 159 40.50 -21.42 52.77
C LEU A 159 41.88 -20.96 52.28
N LYS A 160 41.95 -20.01 51.34
CA LYS A 160 43.22 -19.45 50.88
C LYS A 160 43.91 -18.64 51.99
N LEU A 161 43.14 -17.83 52.72
CA LEU A 161 43.67 -17.07 53.85
C LEU A 161 44.19 -18.01 54.92
N GLU A 162 43.41 -19.02 55.31
CA GLU A 162 43.81 -19.99 56.33
C GLU A 162 45.03 -20.80 55.89
N ASN A 163 45.10 -21.21 54.62
CA ASN A 163 46.28 -21.89 54.08
C ASN A 163 47.53 -20.99 54.13
N GLN A 164 47.39 -19.68 53.90
CA GLN A 164 48.48 -18.74 54.03
C GLN A 164 48.90 -18.58 55.49
N ARG A 165 47.95 -18.43 56.42
CA ARG A 165 48.22 -18.36 57.86
C ARG A 165 48.99 -19.59 58.35
N LEU A 166 48.56 -20.78 57.94
CA LEU A 166 49.24 -22.05 58.25
C LEU A 166 50.63 -22.14 57.63
N LYS A 167 50.84 -21.62 56.41
CA LYS A 167 52.18 -21.54 55.80
C LYS A 167 53.10 -20.62 56.58
N ASP A 168 52.60 -19.49 57.04
CA ASP A 168 53.38 -18.52 57.82
C ASP A 168 53.75 -19.11 59.20
N GLU A 169 52.82 -19.81 59.83
CA GLU A 169 53.02 -20.54 61.09
C GLU A 169 54.03 -21.68 60.93
N ASN A 170 53.86 -22.53 59.90
CA ASN A 170 54.83 -23.58 59.57
C ASN A 170 56.21 -23.00 59.26
N GLY A 171 56.28 -21.89 58.54
CA GLY A 171 57.52 -21.17 58.28
C GLY A 171 58.18 -20.66 59.57
N ALA A 172 57.40 -20.17 60.53
CA ALA A 172 57.90 -19.77 61.84
C ALA A 172 58.44 -20.96 62.64
N LEU A 173 57.71 -22.07 62.68
CA LEU A 173 58.14 -23.30 63.35
C LEU A 173 59.43 -23.87 62.75
N ILE A 174 59.55 -23.94 61.42
CA ILE A 174 60.78 -24.37 60.73
C ILE A 174 61.97 -23.48 61.14
N ARG A 175 61.78 -22.16 61.21
CA ARG A 175 62.83 -21.24 61.67
C ARG A 175 63.25 -21.52 63.11
N VAL A 176 62.31 -21.78 64.02
CA VAL A 176 62.59 -22.13 65.41
C VAL A 176 63.38 -23.43 65.50
N ILE A 177 62.90 -24.49 64.83
CA ILE A 177 63.58 -25.80 64.80
C ILE A 177 65.00 -25.64 64.27
N THR A 178 65.18 -24.95 63.14
CA THR A 178 66.50 -24.73 62.53
C THR A 178 67.48 -24.02 63.46
N LYS A 179 67.00 -23.10 64.33
CA LYS A 179 67.85 -22.44 65.34
C LYS A 179 68.23 -23.35 66.50
N LEU A 180 67.35 -24.29 66.88
CA LEU A 180 67.59 -25.25 67.96
C LEU A 180 68.39 -26.47 67.51
N SER A 181 68.44 -26.76 66.21
CA SER A 181 69.17 -27.89 65.62
C SER A 181 70.60 -27.58 65.16
N LYS A 182 71.12 -26.38 65.46
CA LYS A 182 72.53 -26.00 65.29
C LYS A 182 73.24 -26.00 66.63
#